data_AF-A0A7C1EA78-F1
#
_entry.id   AF-A0A7C1EA78-F1
#
_cell.length_a   1.000
_cell.length_b   1.000
_cell.length_c   1.000
_cell.angle_alpha   90.00
_cell.angle_beta   90.00
_cell.angle_gamma   90.00
#
_symmetry.space_group_name_H-M   'P 1'
#
loop_
_entity.id
_entity.type
_entity.pdbx_description
1 polymer ?
#
loop_
_entity_poly.entity_id
_entity_poly.type
_entity_poly.pdbx_seq_one_letter_code
_entity_poly.pdbx_strand_id
1 'polypeptide(L)'
;MEHKRQIDNKKLVDMLKKAYADEWIAGYYYLYIGYFVKGPFSEDIEELFNEVAKEELEEHTKMLADRLQQLGEDPPSDFKSLWDLSPCKFPEVPSDPYNTQGLLKAGVLAEECAMKAYKELYDYVHGVDPVTEEVARHLLADETEHRTKFENMMVKQS
;
A
#
# COMPACT_ATOMS: atom_id res chain seq x y z
N MET A 1 -24.91 11.31 -28.82
CA MET A 1 -24.07 12.13 -27.92
C MET A 1 -23.87 11.32 -26.66
N GLU A 2 -22.71 10.68 -26.51
CA GLU A 2 -22.35 9.98 -25.27
C GLU A 2 -22.32 10.98 -24.13
N HIS A 3 -23.09 10.73 -23.07
CA HIS A 3 -22.94 11.47 -21.82
C HIS A 3 -21.55 11.12 -21.25
N LYS A 4 -20.63 12.08 -21.28
CA LYS A 4 -19.30 11.94 -20.68
C LYS A 4 -19.52 11.64 -19.19
N ARG A 5 -19.15 10.44 -18.73
CA ARG A 5 -19.19 10.06 -17.31
C ARG A 5 -18.37 11.09 -16.54
N GLN A 6 -19.00 11.78 -15.58
CA GLN A 6 -18.32 12.75 -14.73
C GLN A 6 -18.08 12.11 -13.36
N ILE A 7 -16.85 12.13 -12.88
CA ILE A 7 -16.50 11.70 -11.52
C ILE A 7 -16.70 12.86 -10.53
N ASP A 8 -16.92 12.51 -9.27
CA ASP A 8 -17.00 13.46 -8.16
C ASP A 8 -15.59 13.69 -7.61
N ASN A 9 -15.07 14.90 -7.80
CA ASN A 9 -13.73 15.28 -7.35
C ASN A 9 -13.55 15.10 -5.84
N LYS A 10 -14.58 15.35 -5.03
CA LYS A 10 -14.48 15.18 -3.58
C LYS A 10 -14.26 13.72 -3.23
N LYS A 11 -15.02 12.82 -3.87
CA LYS A 11 -14.84 11.38 -3.70
C LYS A 11 -13.47 10.91 -4.17
N LEU A 12 -12.97 11.41 -5.30
CA LEU A 12 -11.63 11.08 -5.78
C LEU A 12 -10.55 11.47 -4.75
N VAL A 13 -10.61 12.72 -4.27
CA VAL A 13 -9.67 13.24 -3.26
C VAL A 13 -9.73 12.41 -1.98
N ASP A 14 -10.93 12.04 -1.52
CA ASP A 14 -11.09 11.18 -0.34
C ASP A 14 -10.46 9.80 -0.56
N MET A 15 -10.56 9.21 -1.75
CA MET A 15 -9.91 7.93 -2.07
C MET A 15 -8.38 8.06 -2.07
N LEU A 16 -7.84 9.13 -2.66
CA LEU A 16 -6.39 9.38 -2.70
C LEU A 16 -5.81 9.66 -1.30
N LYS A 17 -6.51 10.42 -0.44
CA LYS A 17 -6.07 10.67 0.95
C LYS A 17 -6.07 9.40 1.78
N LYS A 18 -7.01 8.49 1.55
CA LYS A 18 -7.06 7.17 2.21
C LYS A 18 -5.91 6.28 1.75
N ALA A 19 -5.68 6.19 0.44
CA ALA A 19 -4.54 5.45 -0.10
C ALA A 19 -3.22 6.01 0.46
N TYR A 20 -3.04 7.34 0.44
CA TYR A 20 -1.83 7.97 1.00
C TYR A 20 -1.61 7.62 2.47
N ALA A 21 -2.69 7.55 3.24
CA ALA A 21 -2.62 7.14 4.63
C ALA A 21 -2.27 5.65 4.78
N ASP A 22 -2.82 4.77 3.95
CA ASP A 22 -2.43 3.35 3.91
C ASP A 22 -0.93 3.18 3.65
N GLU A 23 -0.35 3.90 2.68
CA GLU A 23 1.09 3.77 2.34
C GLU A 23 2.01 4.10 3.52
N TRP A 24 1.70 5.15 4.29
CA TRP A 24 2.46 5.48 5.49
C TRP A 24 2.34 4.42 6.58
N ILE A 25 1.14 3.85 6.73
CA ILE A 25 0.85 2.81 7.70
C ILE A 25 1.58 1.51 7.27
N ALA A 26 1.48 1.10 6.00
CA ALA A 26 2.18 -0.04 5.42
C ALA A 26 3.71 0.09 5.55
N GLY A 27 4.28 1.24 5.21
CA GLY A 27 5.71 1.50 5.38
C GLY A 27 6.19 1.31 6.83
N TYR A 28 5.49 1.89 7.81
CA TYR A 28 5.83 1.66 9.22
C TYR A 28 5.67 0.18 9.62
N TYR A 29 4.59 -0.46 9.17
CA TYR A 29 4.27 -1.85 9.46
C TYR A 29 5.36 -2.81 8.97
N TYR A 30 5.84 -2.61 7.75
CA TYR A 30 6.88 -3.42 7.14
C TYR A 30 8.25 -3.20 7.81
N LEU A 31 8.63 -1.96 8.13
CA LEU A 31 9.82 -1.70 8.95
C LEU A 31 9.74 -2.41 10.30
N TYR A 32 8.59 -2.35 10.97
CA TYR A 32 8.40 -3.05 12.24
C TYR A 32 8.62 -4.55 12.10
N ILE A 33 8.01 -5.20 11.11
CA ILE A 33 8.18 -6.64 10.88
C ILE A 33 9.64 -6.98 10.55
N GLY A 34 10.28 -6.19 9.68
CA GLY A 34 11.68 -6.37 9.31
C GLY A 34 12.61 -6.32 10.52
N TYR A 35 12.38 -5.40 11.46
CA TYR A 35 13.18 -5.33 12.70
C TYR A 35 12.79 -6.35 13.76
N PHE A 36 11.59 -6.92 13.66
CA PHE A 36 11.05 -7.83 14.66
C PHE A 36 11.44 -9.30 14.40
N VAL A 37 11.54 -9.70 13.13
CA VAL A 37 11.77 -11.09 12.72
C VAL A 37 13.07 -11.67 13.29
N LYS A 38 13.04 -12.95 13.67
CA LYS A 38 14.20 -13.71 14.16
C LYS A 38 14.20 -15.13 13.60
N GLY A 39 15.37 -15.75 13.58
CA GLY A 39 15.53 -17.17 13.27
C GLY A 39 16.10 -17.41 11.88
N PRO A 40 15.98 -18.64 11.35
CA PRO A 40 16.47 -18.95 10.02
C PRO A 40 15.86 -18.04 8.96
N PHE A 41 16.66 -17.60 7.99
CA PHE A 41 16.25 -16.69 6.92
C PHE A 41 15.79 -15.29 7.37
N SER A 42 16.00 -14.91 8.64
CA SER A 42 15.56 -13.60 9.13
C SER A 42 16.21 -12.43 8.39
N GLU A 43 17.48 -12.56 7.97
CA GLU A 43 18.17 -11.51 7.20
C GLU A 43 17.50 -11.30 5.84
N ASP A 44 17.19 -12.38 5.10
CA ASP A 44 16.47 -12.31 3.82
C ASP A 44 15.05 -11.71 3.97
N ILE A 45 14.36 -12.04 5.07
CA ILE A 45 13.01 -11.54 5.35
C ILE A 45 13.06 -10.07 5.75
N GLU A 46 14.02 -9.69 6.60
CA GLU A 46 14.27 -8.31 6.98
C GLU A 46 14.56 -7.45 5.75
N GLU A 47 15.46 -7.91 4.86
CA GLU A 47 15.80 -7.21 3.63
C GLU A 47 14.55 -6.99 2.76
N LEU A 48 13.75 -8.04 2.55
CA LEU A 48 12.52 -7.94 1.77
C LEU A 48 11.52 -6.93 2.36
N PHE A 49 11.23 -7.01 3.67
CA PHE A 49 10.30 -6.06 4.29
C PHE A 49 10.83 -4.62 4.26
N ASN A 50 12.13 -4.42 4.45
CA ASN A 50 12.74 -3.08 4.38
C ASN A 50 12.75 -2.51 2.95
N GLU A 51 12.91 -3.36 1.93
CA GLU A 51 12.80 -2.99 0.52
C GLU A 51 11.38 -2.49 0.21
N VAL A 52 10.36 -3.31 0.51
CA VAL A 52 8.95 -2.94 0.29
C VAL A 52 8.60 -1.67 1.07
N ALA A 53 8.98 -1.59 2.36
CA ALA A 53 8.73 -0.40 3.16
C ALA A 53 9.30 0.89 2.57
N LYS A 54 10.45 0.80 1.91
CA LYS A 54 11.08 1.94 1.26
C LYS A 54 10.28 2.37 0.04
N GLU A 55 9.83 1.42 -0.78
CA GLU A 55 8.98 1.69 -1.95
C GLU A 55 7.67 2.37 -1.52
N GLU A 56 7.01 1.89 -0.45
CA GLU A 56 5.82 2.55 0.11
C GLU A 56 6.10 4.01 0.50
N LEU A 57 7.12 4.20 1.33
CA LEU A 57 7.40 5.48 1.97
C LEU A 57 7.97 6.53 1.01
N GLU A 58 8.78 6.12 0.03
CA GLU A 58 9.45 7.05 -0.87
C GLU A 58 8.70 7.23 -2.20
N GLU A 59 8.21 6.14 -2.78
CA GLU A 59 7.65 6.15 -4.14
C GLU A 59 6.12 6.30 -4.08
N HIS A 60 5.42 5.41 -3.38
CA HIS A 60 3.96 5.39 -3.39
C HIS A 60 3.36 6.63 -2.72
N THR A 61 3.82 6.99 -1.51
CA THR A 61 3.35 8.21 -0.83
C THR A 61 3.61 9.46 -1.67
N LYS A 62 4.75 9.52 -2.37
CA LYS A 62 5.10 10.65 -3.23
C LYS A 62 4.15 10.75 -4.42
N MET A 63 3.87 9.65 -5.11
CA MET A 63 2.94 9.65 -6.24
C MET A 63 1.55 10.12 -5.85
N LEU A 64 1.06 9.67 -4.70
CA LEU A 64 -0.24 10.06 -4.16
C LEU A 64 -0.26 11.53 -3.72
N ALA A 65 0.79 12.00 -3.05
CA ALA A 65 0.93 13.41 -2.66
C ALA A 65 1.01 14.33 -3.88
N ASP A 66 1.81 13.98 -4.89
CA ASP A 66 1.90 14.73 -6.13
C ASP A 66 0.54 14.79 -6.84
N ARG A 67 -0.21 13.67 -6.85
CA ARG A 67 -1.55 13.65 -7.46
C ARG A 67 -2.55 14.51 -6.69
N LEU A 68 -2.54 14.46 -5.36
CA LEU A 68 -3.36 15.33 -4.52
C LEU A 68 -3.05 16.81 -4.81
N GLN A 69 -1.77 17.18 -4.89
CA GLN A 69 -1.37 18.56 -5.16
C GLN A 69 -1.78 19.03 -6.56
N GLN A 70 -1.72 18.16 -7.56
CA GLN A 70 -2.25 18.46 -8.91
C GLN A 70 -3.76 18.71 -8.92
N LEU A 71 -4.50 18.14 -7.98
CA LEU A 71 -5.93 18.38 -7.77
C LEU A 71 -6.20 19.60 -6.87
N GLY A 72 -5.15 20.28 -6.40
CA GLY A 72 -5.24 21.45 -5.51
C GLY A 72 -5.52 21.08 -4.05
N GLU A 73 -5.19 19.87 -3.63
CA GLU A 73 -5.42 19.33 -2.29
C GLU A 73 -4.11 18.95 -1.62
N ASP A 74 -3.99 19.22 -0.33
CA ASP A 74 -2.82 18.80 0.44
C ASP A 74 -2.96 17.35 0.94
N PRO A 75 -1.85 16.59 1.03
CA PRO A 75 -1.86 15.32 1.75
C PRO A 75 -2.19 15.54 3.24
N PRO A 76 -2.79 14.54 3.93
CA PRO A 76 -3.06 14.64 5.35
C PRO A 76 -1.78 14.97 6.14
N SER A 77 -1.83 16.03 6.94
CA SER A 77 -0.66 16.57 7.65
C SER A 77 -0.52 16.08 9.10
N ASP A 78 -1.60 15.57 9.70
CA ASP A 78 -1.56 14.98 11.03
C ASP A 78 -1.29 13.49 10.95
N PHE A 79 -0.13 13.06 11.43
CA PHE A 79 0.27 11.66 11.46
C PHE A 79 -0.72 10.77 12.20
N LYS A 80 -1.37 11.27 13.26
CA LYS A 80 -2.39 10.49 13.99
C LYS A 80 -3.60 10.19 13.13
N SER A 81 -3.98 11.13 12.26
CA SER A 81 -5.11 10.97 11.35
C SER A 81 -4.87 9.92 10.28
N LEU A 82 -3.61 9.63 9.93
CA LEU A 82 -3.27 8.60 8.94
C LEU A 82 -3.79 7.24 9.38
N TRP A 83 -3.67 6.91 10.67
CA TRP A 83 -4.27 5.69 11.19
C TRP A 83 -5.76 5.70 10.88
N ASP A 84 -6.52 6.69 11.33
CA ASP A 84 -7.98 6.73 11.18
C ASP A 84 -8.45 6.73 9.72
N LEU A 85 -7.67 7.33 8.82
CA LEU A 85 -7.95 7.38 7.39
C LEU A 85 -7.67 6.06 6.66
N SER A 86 -6.60 5.36 7.05
CA SER A 86 -6.17 4.08 6.46
C SER A 86 -7.30 3.04 6.53
N PRO A 87 -7.89 2.62 5.38
CA PRO A 87 -8.88 1.54 5.37
C PRO A 87 -8.27 0.16 5.65
N CYS A 88 -6.99 -0.07 5.34
CA CYS A 88 -6.38 -1.39 5.48
C CYS A 88 -5.88 -1.69 6.89
N LYS A 89 -5.40 -0.68 7.63
CA LYS A 89 -4.77 -0.83 8.96
C LYS A 89 -3.66 -1.90 8.92
N PHE A 90 -3.22 -2.36 10.10
CA PHE A 90 -2.33 -3.51 10.20
C PHE A 90 -3.12 -4.82 10.24
N PRO A 91 -2.80 -5.79 9.38
CA PRO A 91 -3.09 -7.19 9.68
C PRO A 91 -2.44 -7.59 11.01
N GLU A 92 -2.98 -8.65 11.63
CA GLU A 92 -2.43 -9.16 12.89
C GLU A 92 -1.02 -9.71 12.67
N VAL A 93 -0.04 -9.15 13.40
CA VAL A 93 1.34 -9.65 13.43
C VAL A 93 1.46 -10.69 14.55
N PRO A 94 1.95 -11.91 14.27
CA PRO A 94 2.27 -12.87 15.31
C PRO A 94 3.18 -12.28 16.39
N SER A 95 2.89 -12.57 17.66
CA SER A 95 3.73 -12.13 18.78
C SER A 95 5.05 -12.88 18.90
N ASP A 96 5.19 -14.02 18.21
CA ASP A 96 6.42 -14.80 18.17
C ASP A 96 7.28 -14.35 16.99
N PRO A 97 8.46 -13.72 17.24
CA PRO A 97 9.35 -13.26 16.17
C PRO A 97 9.96 -14.40 15.35
N TYR A 98 9.89 -15.65 15.82
CA TYR A 98 10.36 -16.83 15.08
C TYR A 98 9.31 -17.41 14.14
N ASN A 99 8.06 -16.90 14.16
CA ASN A 99 7.00 -17.32 13.24
C ASN A 99 7.12 -16.61 11.88
N THR A 100 8.19 -16.90 11.15
CA THR A 100 8.50 -16.28 9.85
C THR A 100 7.38 -16.41 8.82
N GLN A 101 6.71 -17.56 8.78
CA GLN A 101 5.56 -17.81 7.90
C GLN A 101 4.37 -16.90 8.23
N GLY A 102 4.07 -16.73 9.52
CA GLY A 102 3.02 -15.84 9.97
C GLY A 102 3.32 -14.37 9.65
N LEU A 103 4.58 -13.94 9.82
CA LEU A 103 5.01 -12.58 9.48
C LEU A 103 4.85 -12.30 7.98
N LEU A 104 5.32 -13.21 7.12
CA LEU A 104 5.15 -13.07 5.66
C LEU A 104 3.69 -13.12 5.23
N LYS A 105 2.89 -13.97 5.85
CA LYS A 105 1.45 -14.01 5.56
C LYS A 105 0.77 -12.70 5.94
N ALA A 106 1.24 -12.03 7.00
CA ALA A 106 0.75 -10.72 7.39
C ALA A 106 1.11 -9.64 6.34
N GLY A 107 2.26 -9.75 5.68
CA GLY A 107 2.60 -8.96 4.49
C GLY A 107 1.63 -9.22 3.34
N VAL A 108 1.44 -10.48 2.93
CA VAL A 108 0.49 -10.85 1.85
C VAL A 108 -0.93 -10.30 2.09
N LEU A 109 -1.42 -10.33 3.33
CA LEU A 109 -2.75 -9.81 3.67
C LEU A 109 -2.85 -8.28 3.59
N ALA A 110 -1.75 -7.57 3.90
CA ALA A 110 -1.70 -6.11 3.73
C ALA A 110 -1.77 -5.75 2.24
N GLU A 111 -0.94 -6.40 1.42
CA GLU A 111 -0.91 -6.23 -0.04
C GLU A 111 -2.27 -6.53 -0.69
N GLU A 112 -2.94 -7.61 -0.30
CA GLU A 112 -4.28 -7.93 -0.83
C GLU A 112 -5.32 -6.81 -0.55
N CYS A 113 -5.18 -6.10 0.57
CA CYS A 113 -6.03 -4.97 0.89
C CYS A 113 -5.70 -3.73 0.04
N ALA A 114 -4.41 -3.39 -0.10
CA ALA A 114 -3.95 -2.28 -0.93
C ALA A 114 -4.30 -2.48 -2.41
N MET A 115 -4.07 -3.68 -2.94
CA MET A 115 -4.50 -4.08 -4.29
C MET A 115 -6.00 -3.84 -4.51
N LYS A 116 -6.84 -4.15 -3.53
CA LYS A 116 -8.28 -3.89 -3.62
C LYS A 116 -8.55 -2.38 -3.66
N ALA A 117 -7.91 -1.58 -2.81
CA ALA A 117 -8.06 -0.13 -2.81
C ALA A 117 -7.65 0.50 -4.16
N TYR A 118 -6.53 0.07 -4.75
CA TYR A 118 -6.09 0.56 -6.04
C TYR A 118 -6.94 0.07 -7.21
N LYS A 119 -7.46 -1.15 -7.15
CA LYS A 119 -8.42 -1.63 -8.13
C LYS A 119 -9.72 -0.81 -8.10
N GLU A 120 -10.22 -0.49 -6.91
CA GLU A 120 -11.39 0.37 -6.73
C GLU A 120 -11.13 1.80 -7.23
N LEU A 121 -9.94 2.36 -6.99
CA LEU A 121 -9.53 3.67 -7.52
C LEU A 121 -9.48 3.65 -9.04
N TYR A 122 -8.82 2.66 -9.64
CA TYR A 122 -8.74 2.47 -11.08
C TYR A 122 -10.14 2.42 -11.70
N ASP A 123 -11.03 1.56 -11.19
CA ASP A 123 -12.39 1.39 -11.74
C ASP A 123 -13.24 2.68 -11.59
N TYR A 124 -12.96 3.49 -10.58
CA TYR A 124 -13.62 4.77 -10.36
C TYR A 124 -13.24 5.82 -11.41
N VAL A 125 -11.95 5.89 -11.75
CA VAL A 125 -11.40 6.94 -12.64
C VAL A 125 -11.28 6.51 -14.11
N HIS A 126 -11.36 5.21 -14.39
CA HIS A 126 -11.10 4.63 -15.71
C HIS A 126 -11.93 5.29 -16.82
N GLY A 127 -11.22 5.74 -17.86
CA GLY A 127 -11.81 6.40 -19.04
C GLY A 127 -12.31 7.83 -18.79
N VAL A 128 -12.11 8.37 -17.58
CA VAL A 128 -12.55 9.73 -17.20
C VAL A 128 -11.37 10.61 -16.76
N ASP A 129 -10.51 10.11 -15.88
CA ASP A 129 -9.30 10.80 -15.41
C ASP A 129 -8.06 9.94 -15.70
N PRO A 130 -7.43 10.13 -16.88
CA PRO A 130 -6.32 9.28 -17.32
C PRO A 130 -5.06 9.45 -16.45
N VAL A 131 -4.89 10.59 -15.78
CA VAL A 131 -3.71 10.83 -14.93
C VAL A 131 -3.84 10.02 -13.64
N THR A 132 -4.99 10.06 -12.98
CA THR A 132 -5.21 9.20 -11.80
C THR A 132 -5.26 7.73 -12.19
N GLU A 133 -5.80 7.40 -13.38
CA GLU A 133 -5.83 6.02 -13.88
C GLU A 133 -4.41 5.43 -13.99
N GLU A 134 -3.46 6.22 -14.49
CA GLU A 134 -2.05 5.81 -14.57
C GLU A 134 -1.44 5.58 -13.19
N VAL A 135 -1.69 6.48 -12.23
CA VAL A 135 -1.24 6.33 -10.84
C VAL A 135 -1.80 5.04 -10.23
N ALA A 136 -3.11 4.81 -10.33
CA ALA A 136 -3.76 3.63 -9.76
C ALA A 136 -3.26 2.32 -10.40
N ARG A 137 -2.97 2.33 -11.71
CA ARG A 137 -2.44 1.16 -12.42
C ARG A 137 -1.01 0.85 -12.01
N HIS A 138 -0.17 1.87 -11.80
CA HIS A 138 1.21 1.67 -11.36
C HIS A 138 1.25 1.08 -9.95
N LEU A 139 0.60 1.74 -9.00
CA LEU A 139 0.53 1.27 -7.61
C LEU A 139 -0.04 -0.15 -7.54
N LEU A 140 -1.15 -0.44 -8.23
CA LEU A 140 -1.69 -1.81 -8.30
C LEU A 140 -0.69 -2.85 -8.85
N ALA A 141 0.19 -2.47 -9.77
CA ALA A 141 1.21 -3.36 -10.29
C ALA A 141 2.29 -3.65 -9.24
N ASP A 142 2.71 -2.63 -8.51
CA ASP A 142 3.73 -2.72 -7.46
C ASP A 142 3.22 -3.56 -6.28
N GLU A 143 2.01 -3.31 -5.76
CA GLU A 143 1.39 -4.16 -4.72
C GLU A 143 1.27 -5.63 -5.17
N THR A 144 1.01 -5.86 -6.46
CA THR A 144 0.94 -7.22 -7.01
C THR A 144 2.32 -7.88 -7.00
N GLU A 145 3.37 -7.13 -7.28
CA GLU A 145 4.76 -7.58 -7.19
C GLU A 145 5.15 -7.85 -5.74
N HIS A 146 4.89 -6.94 -4.81
CA HIS A 146 5.17 -7.08 -3.37
C HIS A 146 4.51 -8.32 -2.80
N ARG A 147 3.21 -8.52 -3.05
CA ARG A 147 2.49 -9.75 -2.65
C ARG A 147 3.22 -10.99 -3.16
N THR A 148 3.61 -10.98 -4.43
CA THR A 148 4.32 -12.10 -5.07
C THR A 148 5.69 -12.34 -4.44
N LYS A 149 6.44 -11.28 -4.09
CA LYS A 149 7.72 -11.38 -3.36
C LYS A 149 7.51 -12.05 -2.00
N PHE A 150 6.49 -11.65 -1.24
CA PHE A 150 6.16 -12.30 0.05
C PHE A 150 5.75 -13.77 -0.11
N GLU A 151 4.88 -14.10 -1.07
CA GLU A 151 4.47 -15.47 -1.35
C GLU A 151 5.66 -16.35 -1.74
N ASN A 152 6.56 -15.85 -2.60
CA ASN A 152 7.77 -16.56 -3.00
C ASN A 152 8.71 -16.80 -1.80
N MET A 153 8.86 -15.81 -0.92
CA MET A 153 9.66 -15.95 0.29
C MET A 153 9.08 -17.02 1.24
N MET A 154 7.75 -17.15 1.31
CA MET A 154 7.09 -18.22 2.07
C MET A 154 7.41 -19.60 1.51
N VAL A 155 7.38 -19.76 0.18
CA VAL A 155 7.70 -21.04 -0.50
C VAL A 155 9.18 -21.40 -0.34
N LYS A 156 10.09 -20.43 -0.40
CA LYS A 156 11.55 -20.65 -0.22
C LYS A 156 11.91 -21.26 1.14
N GLN A 157 11.07 -21.06 2.15
CA GLN A 157 11.25 -21.59 3.50
C GLN A 157 10.67 -23.01 3.71
N SER A 158 9.98 -23.57 2.71
CA SER A 158 9.32 -24.88 2.79
C SER A 158 10.26 -26.06 2.58
#